data_AF-A0A2U2RH70-F1
#
_entry.id   AF-A0A2U2RH70-F1
#
_cell.length_a   1.000
_cell.length_b   1.000
_cell.length_c   1.000
_cell.angle_alpha   90.00
_cell.angle_beta   90.00
_cell.angle_gamma   90.00
#
_symmetry.space_group_name_H-M   'P 1'
#
loop_
_entity.id
_entity.type
_entity.pdbx_description
1 polymer ?
#
loop_
_entity_poly.entity_id
_entity_poly.type
_entity_poly.pdbx_seq_one_letter_code
_entity_poly.pdbx_strand_id
1 'polypeptide(L)'
;MAIGSPHDVETSLMRDLTETENRYVDDLLDRAERLLRARIPDLDTRIDDEAFTALVADIEGEAVARVLRAPDNGIMRQEGEGNYSYSLNLQVASGLLDILDGDWAKLGIGRVRSVAVETDGYITDRYRVPPQWWFQYGWGGGDQIADPVPEVWQ
;
A
#
# COMPACT_ATOMS: atom_id res chain seq x y z
N MET A 1 0.63 -18.14 0.90
CA MET A 1 1.95 -18.40 0.33
C MET A 1 2.34 -17.13 -0.36
N ALA A 2 3.37 -16.48 0.16
CA ALA A 2 3.97 -15.29 -0.40
C ALA A 2 4.51 -15.54 -1.82
N ILE A 3 4.65 -14.45 -2.57
CA ILE A 3 5.18 -14.48 -3.93
C ILE A 3 6.71 -14.55 -3.89
N GLY A 4 7.31 -13.82 -2.94
CA GLY A 4 8.72 -13.86 -2.62
C GLY A 4 9.12 -15.13 -1.89
N SER A 5 10.41 -15.44 -2.01
CA SER A 5 11.07 -16.61 -1.47
C SER A 5 12.15 -16.22 -0.46
N PRO A 6 12.66 -17.16 0.35
CA PRO A 6 13.81 -16.91 1.22
C PRO A 6 15.03 -16.37 0.46
N HIS A 7 15.19 -16.75 -0.81
CA HIS A 7 16.30 -16.28 -1.66
C HIS A 7 16.23 -14.78 -1.96
N ASP A 8 15.02 -14.23 -2.09
CA ASP A 8 14.84 -12.79 -2.32
C ASP A 8 15.23 -12.01 -1.06
N VAL A 9 14.96 -12.57 0.12
CA VAL A 9 15.41 -12.01 1.41
C VAL A 9 16.94 -12.03 1.52
N GLU A 10 17.59 -13.14 1.15
CA GLU A 10 19.06 -13.26 1.13
C GLU A 10 19.69 -12.23 0.18
N THR A 11 19.09 -12.06 -1.00
CA THR A 11 19.51 -11.08 -2.00
C THR A 11 19.42 -9.66 -1.44
N SER A 12 18.30 -9.31 -0.78
CA SER A 12 18.11 -8.02 -0.11
C SER A 12 19.03 -7.81 1.11
N LEU A 13 19.42 -8.89 1.79
CA LEU A 13 20.37 -8.84 2.91
C LEU A 13 21.83 -8.78 2.46
N MET A 14 22.14 -9.17 1.22
CA MET A 14 23.50 -9.40 0.72
C MET A 14 24.29 -10.39 1.58
N ARG A 15 23.59 -11.35 2.20
CA ARG A 15 24.15 -12.46 2.97
C ARG A 15 23.14 -13.59 3.08
N ASP A 16 23.63 -14.79 3.34
CA ASP A 16 22.78 -15.95 3.61
C ASP A 16 22.02 -15.80 4.93
N LEU A 17 20.85 -16.44 5.00
CA LEU A 17 20.06 -16.53 6.23
C LEU A 17 20.70 -17.48 7.22
N THR A 18 20.73 -17.08 8.49
CA THR A 18 21.15 -17.97 9.58
C THR A 18 20.09 -19.07 9.81
N GLU A 19 20.48 -20.18 10.44
CA GLU A 19 19.57 -21.28 10.76
C GLU A 19 18.38 -20.83 11.63
N THR A 20 18.58 -19.81 12.46
CA THR A 20 17.50 -19.25 13.28
C THR A 20 16.54 -18.44 12.42
N GLU A 21 17.06 -17.61 11.50
CA GLU A 21 16.25 -16.80 10.57
C GLU A 21 15.42 -17.66 9.61
N ASN A 22 16.01 -18.74 9.09
CA ASN A 22 15.31 -19.68 8.20
C ASN A 22 14.07 -20.33 8.83
N ARG A 23 13.99 -20.41 10.17
CA ARG A 23 12.81 -20.98 10.85
C ARG A 23 11.55 -20.11 10.76
N TYR A 24 11.69 -18.82 10.48
CA TYR A 24 10.56 -17.88 10.51
C TYR A 24 10.50 -16.94 9.31
N VAL A 25 11.43 -17.05 8.36
CA VAL A 25 11.44 -16.22 7.15
C VAL A 25 10.14 -16.39 6.36
N ASP A 26 9.64 -17.62 6.21
CA ASP A 26 8.40 -17.92 5.50
C ASP A 26 7.19 -17.25 6.16
N ASP A 27 7.12 -17.26 7.49
CA ASP A 27 6.07 -16.60 8.26
C ASP A 27 6.10 -15.08 8.09
N LEU A 28 7.29 -14.48 7.95
CA LEU A 28 7.47 -13.05 7.71
C LEU A 28 7.09 -12.67 6.27
N LEU A 29 7.46 -13.49 5.29
CA LEU A 29 7.04 -13.32 3.89
C LEU A 29 5.52 -13.41 3.77
N ASP A 30 4.88 -14.42 4.36
CA ASP A 30 3.42 -14.55 4.37
C ASP A 30 2.71 -13.37 5.06
N ARG A 31 3.38 -12.66 5.97
CA ARG A 31 2.85 -11.42 6.55
C ARG A 31 2.99 -10.24 5.60
N ALA A 32 4.13 -10.11 4.92
CA ALA A 32 4.33 -9.08 3.90
C ALA A 32 3.27 -9.22 2.78
N GLU A 33 3.03 -10.44 2.30
CA GLU A 33 1.99 -10.74 1.30
C GLU A 33 0.60 -10.33 1.78
N ARG A 34 0.28 -10.59 3.06
CA ARG A 34 -1.00 -10.15 3.63
C ARG A 34 -1.15 -8.63 3.64
N LEU A 35 -0.08 -7.87 3.86
CA LEU A 35 -0.10 -6.40 3.78
C LEU A 35 -0.31 -5.94 2.34
N LEU A 36 0.34 -6.58 1.37
CA LEU A 36 0.17 -6.30 -0.06
C LEU A 36 -1.27 -6.60 -0.50
N ARG A 37 -1.79 -7.80 -0.25
CA ARG A 37 -3.18 -8.19 -0.57
C ARG A 37 -4.22 -7.30 0.10
N ALA A 38 -3.98 -6.86 1.33
CA ALA A 38 -4.91 -5.97 2.03
C ALA A 38 -5.08 -4.61 1.34
N ARG A 39 -4.05 -4.14 0.63
CA ARG A 39 -4.06 -2.84 -0.06
C ARG A 39 -4.27 -2.95 -1.58
N ILE A 40 -3.99 -4.13 -2.15
CA ILE A 40 -4.11 -4.44 -3.58
C ILE A 40 -5.11 -5.58 -3.74
N PRO A 41 -6.42 -5.28 -3.87
CA PRO A 41 -7.45 -6.31 -3.95
C PRO A 41 -7.35 -7.19 -5.19
N ASP A 42 -6.76 -6.66 -6.27
CA ASP A 42 -6.58 -7.30 -7.58
C ASP A 42 -5.16 -7.87 -7.78
N LEU A 43 -4.41 -8.07 -6.68
CA LEU A 43 -3.03 -8.57 -6.74
C LEU A 43 -2.92 -9.86 -7.56
N ASP A 44 -3.82 -10.82 -7.33
CA ASP A 44 -3.82 -12.12 -7.99
C ASP A 44 -3.98 -12.02 -9.53
N THR A 45 -4.54 -10.93 -10.06
CA THR A 45 -4.64 -10.69 -11.51
C THR A 45 -3.40 -9.98 -12.06
N ARG A 46 -2.76 -9.12 -11.25
CA ARG A 46 -1.60 -8.33 -11.70
C ARG A 46 -0.32 -9.15 -11.77
N ILE A 47 -0.24 -10.26 -11.02
CA ILE A 47 0.91 -11.18 -11.00
C ILE A 47 1.01 -12.07 -12.26
N ASP A 48 0.05 -11.97 -13.18
CA ASP A 48 0.18 -12.60 -14.51
C ASP A 48 1.34 -11.98 -15.33
N ASP A 49 1.76 -10.75 -14.99
CA ASP A 49 2.95 -10.12 -15.54
C ASP A 49 4.20 -10.51 -14.71
N GLU A 50 5.15 -11.19 -15.36
CA GLU A 50 6.40 -11.64 -14.75
C GLU A 50 7.21 -10.49 -14.14
N ALA A 51 7.23 -9.32 -14.80
CA ALA A 51 7.95 -8.15 -14.28
C ALA A 51 7.31 -7.61 -13.01
N PHE A 52 5.98 -7.63 -12.93
CA PHE A 52 5.25 -7.22 -11.74
C PHE A 52 5.43 -8.23 -10.60
N THR A 53 5.43 -9.52 -10.91
CA THR A 53 5.66 -10.60 -9.93
C THR A 53 7.05 -10.52 -9.32
N ALA A 54 8.09 -10.32 -10.13
CA ALA A 54 9.45 -10.11 -9.64
C ALA A 54 9.55 -8.87 -8.74
N LEU A 55 8.87 -7.78 -9.11
CA LEU A 55 8.84 -6.55 -8.30
C LEU A 55 8.15 -6.77 -6.95
N VAL A 56 7.10 -7.58 -6.89
CA VAL A 56 6.44 -7.95 -5.64
C VAL A 56 7.38 -8.77 -4.76
N ALA A 57 8.04 -9.79 -5.32
CA ALA A 57 9.03 -10.60 -4.60
C ALA A 57 10.17 -9.74 -4.02
N ASP A 58 10.71 -8.80 -4.80
CA ASP A 58 11.74 -7.86 -4.34
C ASP A 58 11.26 -7.01 -3.14
N ILE A 59 10.01 -6.54 -3.18
CA ILE A 59 9.43 -5.71 -2.11
C ILE A 59 9.20 -6.52 -0.84
N GLU A 60 8.69 -7.74 -0.97
CA GLU A 60 8.52 -8.66 0.17
C GLU A 60 9.88 -9.00 0.80
N GLY A 61 10.87 -9.34 -0.03
CA GLY A 61 12.24 -9.61 0.38
C GLY A 61 12.87 -8.43 1.14
N GLU A 62 12.75 -7.22 0.60
CA GLU A 62 13.30 -6.01 1.21
C GLU A 62 12.59 -5.64 2.51
N ALA A 63 11.26 -5.84 2.60
CA ALA A 63 10.50 -5.61 3.83
C ALA A 63 10.95 -6.55 4.96
N VAL A 64 11.12 -7.83 4.67
CA VAL A 64 11.61 -8.82 5.64
C VAL A 64 13.08 -8.55 5.99
N ALA A 65 13.92 -8.22 5.01
CA ALA A 65 15.32 -7.88 5.24
C ALA A 65 15.48 -6.66 6.16
N ARG A 66 14.58 -5.67 6.08
CA ARG A 66 14.56 -4.51 6.99
C ARG A 66 14.28 -4.92 8.44
N VAL A 67 13.39 -5.88 8.66
CA VAL A 67 13.10 -6.43 10.00
C VAL A 67 14.31 -7.18 10.55
N LEU A 68 14.99 -7.96 9.71
CA LEU A 68 16.20 -8.70 10.08
C LEU A 68 17.43 -7.81 10.30
N ARG A 69 17.48 -6.61 9.68
CA ARG A 69 18.53 -5.60 9.88
C ARG A 69 18.33 -4.73 11.12
N ALA A 70 17.13 -4.71 11.71
CA ALA A 70 16.83 -3.85 12.84
C ALA A 70 17.76 -4.17 14.03
N PRO A 71 18.28 -3.15 14.76
CA PRO A 71 19.13 -3.37 15.93
C PRO A 71 18.40 -4.23 16.99
N ASP A 72 19.16 -5.10 17.66
CA ASP A 72 18.70 -6.19 18.53
C ASP A 72 17.87 -7.30 17.86
N ASN A 73 17.83 -7.33 16.51
CA ASN A 73 16.97 -8.22 15.73
C ASN A 73 15.59 -8.25 16.36
N GLY A 74 14.86 -7.12 16.46
CA GLY A 74 13.63 -6.80 17.24
C GLY A 74 12.53 -7.88 17.37
N ILE A 75 12.95 -9.06 17.74
CA ILE A 75 12.44 -10.38 17.41
C ILE A 75 13.04 -11.31 18.47
N MET A 76 14.29 -11.14 18.91
CA MET A 76 14.90 -11.94 19.99
C MET A 76 14.62 -11.31 21.36
N ARG A 77 13.87 -12.01 22.23
CA ARG A 77 13.74 -11.63 23.65
C ARG A 77 14.66 -12.51 24.50
N GLN A 78 15.64 -11.89 25.17
CA GLN A 78 16.56 -12.55 26.08
C GLN A 78 16.08 -12.35 27.53
N GLU A 79 15.47 -13.36 28.13
CA GLU A 79 15.29 -13.42 29.58
C GLU A 79 16.12 -14.59 30.10
N GLY A 80 17.21 -14.26 30.79
CA GLY A 80 18.20 -15.22 31.27
C GLY A 80 18.02 -15.54 32.74
N GLU A 81 17.83 -16.82 33.05
CA GLU A 81 18.56 -17.45 34.14
C GLU A 81 18.73 -18.95 33.82
N GLY A 82 19.97 -19.37 33.53
CA GLY A 82 20.39 -20.77 33.54
C GLY A 82 20.23 -21.62 32.27
N ASN A 83 19.45 -21.21 31.28
CA ASN A 83 19.33 -21.95 30.01
C ASN A 83 19.09 -20.97 28.86
N TYR A 84 20.01 -20.87 27.89
CA TYR A 84 19.88 -19.96 26.75
C TYR A 84 18.67 -20.37 25.89
N SER A 85 17.51 -19.75 26.12
CA SER A 85 16.33 -19.90 25.27
C SER A 85 16.19 -18.65 24.41
N TYR A 86 16.35 -18.82 23.10
CA TYR A 86 16.00 -17.79 22.13
C TYR A 86 14.48 -17.85 21.92
N SER A 87 13.74 -16.92 22.53
CA SER A 87 12.29 -16.81 22.33
C SER A 87 11.98 -15.63 21.40
N LEU A 88 11.22 -15.92 20.35
CA LEU A 88 10.95 -14.99 19.27
C LEU A 88 9.70 -14.14 19.57
N ASN A 89 9.84 -12.83 19.72
CA ASN A 89 8.73 -11.90 19.89
C ASN A 89 8.19 -11.42 18.53
N LEU A 90 7.35 -12.24 17.90
CA LEU A 90 6.67 -11.89 16.64
C LEU A 90 5.76 -10.66 16.74
N GLN A 91 5.38 -10.21 17.93
CA GLN A 91 4.59 -8.98 18.10
C GLN A 91 5.43 -7.74 17.84
N VAL A 92 6.70 -7.73 18.28
CA VAL A 92 7.63 -6.63 17.98
C VAL A 92 8.00 -6.67 16.50
N ALA A 93 8.24 -7.86 15.94
CA ALA A 93 8.47 -8.04 14.51
C ALA A 93 7.32 -7.48 13.66
N SER A 94 6.06 -7.66 14.07
CA SER A 94 4.90 -7.11 13.35
C SER A 94 4.81 -5.58 13.37
N GLY A 95 5.38 -4.93 14.39
CA GLY A 95 5.46 -3.46 14.42
C GLY A 95 6.60 -2.92 13.55
N LEU A 96 7.61 -3.74 13.25
CA LEU A 96 8.75 -3.39 12.40
C LEU A 96 8.53 -3.78 10.92
N LEU A 97 7.72 -4.81 10.67
CA LEU A 97 7.38 -5.28 9.34
C LEU A 97 6.34 -4.34 8.71
N ASP A 98 6.80 -3.45 7.86
CA ASP A 98 5.96 -2.52 7.11
C ASP A 98 6.43 -2.37 5.65
N ILE A 99 5.49 -2.11 4.75
CA ILE A 99 5.77 -1.81 3.34
C ILE A 99 5.85 -0.29 3.20
N LEU A 100 7.01 0.23 2.78
CA LEU A 100 7.27 1.67 2.76
C LEU A 100 6.51 2.37 1.64
N ASP A 101 6.25 3.67 1.80
CA ASP A 101 5.63 4.53 0.76
C ASP A 101 6.37 4.45 -0.59
N GLY A 102 7.69 4.27 -0.58
CA GLY A 102 8.50 4.08 -1.79
C GLY A 102 8.23 2.76 -2.51
N ASP A 103 7.95 1.69 -1.76
CA ASP A 103 7.63 0.38 -2.33
C ASP A 103 6.22 0.38 -2.93
N TRP A 104 5.27 1.04 -2.26
CA TRP A 104 3.94 1.29 -2.82
C TRP A 104 4.01 2.09 -4.13
N ALA A 105 4.88 3.10 -4.19
CA ALA A 105 5.07 3.90 -5.40
C ALA A 105 5.61 3.05 -6.57
N LYS A 106 6.52 2.09 -6.31
CA LYS A 106 7.02 1.15 -7.33
C LYS A 106 5.89 0.27 -7.89
N LEU A 107 4.96 -0.18 -7.05
CA LEU A 107 3.77 -0.96 -7.46
C LEU A 107 2.73 -0.12 -8.21
N GLY A 108 2.99 1.17 -8.43
CA GLY A 108 2.07 2.12 -9.05
C GLY A 108 0.98 2.62 -8.11
N ILE A 109 1.10 2.36 -6.81
CA ILE A 109 0.11 2.71 -5.79
C ILE A 109 0.61 3.95 -5.07
N GLY A 110 0.36 5.10 -5.71
CA GLY A 110 0.73 6.41 -5.21
C GLY A 110 -0.40 7.12 -4.47
N ARG A 111 -0.06 8.22 -3.78
CA ARG A 111 -1.04 9.19 -3.28
C ARG A 111 -1.84 9.75 -4.46
N VAL A 112 -3.14 9.97 -4.24
CA VAL A 112 -4.03 10.65 -5.20
C VAL A 112 -3.40 12.00 -5.58
N ARG A 113 -2.99 12.14 -6.84
CA ARG A 113 -2.64 13.43 -7.43
C ARG A 113 -3.88 13.95 -8.15
N SER A 114 -4.46 15.03 -7.65
CA SER A 114 -5.45 15.79 -8.41
C SER A 114 -4.70 16.65 -9.44
N VAL A 115 -4.89 16.35 -10.72
CA VAL A 115 -4.52 17.28 -11.80
C VAL A 115 -5.69 18.23 -11.96
N ALA A 116 -5.47 19.52 -11.69
CA ALA A 116 -6.44 20.53 -12.10
C ALA A 116 -6.43 20.57 -13.63
N VAL A 117 -7.56 20.24 -14.25
CA VAL A 117 -7.71 20.39 -15.70
C VAL A 117 -7.73 21.89 -15.99
N GLU A 118 -6.65 22.41 -16.58
CA GLU A 118 -6.70 23.71 -17.24
C GLU A 118 -7.62 23.57 -18.44
N THR A 119 -8.89 23.95 -18.23
CA THR A 119 -9.88 23.97 -19.30
C THR A 119 -9.52 25.13 -20.21
N ASP A 120 -9.26 24.86 -21.49
CA ASP A 120 -9.01 25.83 -22.56
C ASP A 120 -10.24 26.74 -22.77
N GLY A 121 -10.52 27.65 -21.84
CA GLY A 121 -11.47 28.77 -21.93
C GLY A 121 -12.95 28.48 -22.25
N TYR A 122 -13.29 27.30 -22.78
CA TYR A 122 -14.54 27.01 -23.49
C TYR A 122 -15.73 26.96 -22.53
N ILE A 123 -15.48 26.57 -21.27
CA ILE A 123 -16.48 26.60 -20.20
C ILE A 123 -16.70 28.03 -19.68
N THR A 124 -15.63 28.83 -19.58
CA THR A 124 -15.73 30.24 -19.13
C THR A 124 -16.58 31.07 -20.09
N ASP A 125 -16.42 30.87 -21.40
CA ASP A 125 -17.13 31.64 -22.42
C ASP A 125 -18.63 31.30 -22.50
N ARG A 126 -18.99 30.03 -22.25
CA ARG A 126 -20.41 29.59 -22.27
C ARG A 126 -21.19 29.96 -21.02
N TYR A 127 -20.56 29.91 -19.83
CA TYR A 127 -21.30 30.07 -18.58
C TYR A 127 -21.16 31.44 -17.91
N ARG A 128 -20.19 32.29 -18.28
CA ARG A 128 -19.95 33.61 -17.65
C ARG A 128 -19.87 33.59 -16.10
N VAL A 129 -19.72 32.42 -15.50
CA VAL A 129 -19.58 32.25 -14.05
C VAL A 129 -18.12 31.91 -13.76
N PRO A 130 -17.47 32.56 -12.78
CA PRO A 130 -16.09 32.24 -12.42
C PRO A 130 -15.95 30.79 -11.92
N PRO A 131 -14.77 30.17 -12.10
CA PRO A 131 -14.57 28.72 -12.01
C PRO A 131 -14.92 28.09 -10.67
N GLN A 132 -14.85 28.85 -9.57
CA GLN A 132 -15.24 28.40 -8.25
C GLN A 132 -16.75 28.07 -8.11
N TRP A 133 -17.62 28.49 -9.03
CA TRP A 133 -19.08 28.30 -8.92
C TRP A 133 -19.63 27.27 -9.93
N TRP A 134 -18.77 26.59 -10.68
CA TRP A 134 -19.19 25.67 -11.73
C TRP A 134 -19.91 24.41 -11.22
N PHE A 135 -19.62 23.96 -10.00
CA PHE A 135 -20.32 22.81 -9.42
C PHE A 135 -21.82 23.06 -9.20
N GLN A 136 -22.22 24.33 -9.12
CA GLN A 136 -23.60 24.74 -8.83
C GLN A 136 -24.45 24.89 -10.10
N TYR A 137 -23.83 25.12 -11.25
CA TYR A 137 -24.52 25.40 -12.52
C TYR A 137 -24.15 24.43 -13.66
N GLY A 138 -23.11 23.62 -13.49
CA GLY A 138 -22.55 22.75 -14.54
C GLY A 138 -23.12 21.33 -14.57
N TRP A 139 -23.81 20.88 -13.51
CA TRP A 139 -24.48 19.58 -13.49
C TRP A 139 -25.91 19.72 -14.02
N GLY A 140 -26.23 19.02 -15.11
CA GLY A 140 -27.56 18.96 -15.72
C GLY A 140 -28.60 18.17 -14.90
N GLY A 141 -28.48 18.17 -13.57
CA GLY A 141 -29.54 17.72 -12.68
C GLY A 141 -30.37 18.94 -12.30
N GLY A 142 -31.59 19.05 -12.83
CA GLY A 142 -32.51 20.13 -12.45
C GLY A 142 -32.71 20.17 -10.94
N ASP A 143 -32.54 21.34 -10.37
CA ASP A 143 -32.63 21.60 -8.93
C ASP A 143 -34.12 21.65 -8.53
N GLN A 144 -34.76 20.49 -8.37
CA GLN A 144 -36.20 20.40 -8.01
C GLN A 144 -36.53 20.89 -6.60
N ILE A 145 -35.56 21.42 -5.85
CA ILE A 145 -35.76 21.89 -4.47
C ILE A 145 -36.13 23.38 -4.41
N ALA A 146 -35.85 24.16 -5.45
CA ALA A 146 -36.00 25.62 -5.41
C ALA A 146 -37.07 26.22 -6.35
N ASP A 147 -37.75 25.42 -7.17
CA ASP A 147 -38.80 25.95 -8.04
C ASP A 147 -40.06 26.31 -7.23
N PRO A 148 -40.52 27.58 -7.27
CA PRO A 148 -41.83 27.91 -6.72
C PRO A 148 -42.90 27.19 -7.55
N VAL A 149 -43.69 26.34 -6.89
CA VAL A 149 -44.86 25.69 -7.47
C VAL A 149 -45.77 26.79 -8.06
N PRO A 150 -46.05 26.82 -9.37
CA PRO A 150 -46.97 27.79 -9.91
C PRO A 150 -48.38 27.47 -9.39
N GLU A 151 -48.98 28.43 -8.68
CA GLU A 151 -50.37 28.36 -8.21
C GLU A 151 -51.31 28.11 -9.40
N VAL A 152 -52.07 27.03 -9.29
CA VAL A 152 -53.17 26.71 -10.21
C VAL A 152 -54.36 27.58 -9.82
N TRP A 153 -54.69 28.59 -10.63
CA TRP A 153 -55.95 29.30 -10.55
C TRP A 153 -56.78 29.01 -11.81
N GLN A 154 -58.06 28.65 -11.58
CA GLN A 154 -59.10 28.35 -12.57
C GLN A 154 -59.52 29.60 -13.36
#